data_AF-A0A931RFF8-F1
#
_entry.id   AF-A0A931RFF8-F1
#
_cell.length_a   1.000
_cell.length_b   1.000
_cell.length_c   1.000
_cell.angle_alpha   90.00
_cell.angle_beta   90.00
_cell.angle_gamma   90.00
#
_symmetry.space_group_name_H-M   'P 1'
#
loop_
_entity.id
_entity.type
_entity.pdbx_description
1 polymer ?
#
loop_
_entity_poly.entity_id
_entity_poly.type
_entity_poly.pdbx_seq_one_letter_code
_entity_poly.pdbx_strand_id
1 'polypeptide(L)' 'FWMQLILNAAWSIIFFGLKNPTLALVDILALWVGIVLTIKSFSKINKLAAYLLYPYFAWVTFATILNLAVVLLNS' A
#
# COMPACT_ATOMS: atom_id res chain seq x y z
N PHE A 1 -11.46 -0.90 6.25
CA PHE A 1 -11.66 -1.76 5.07
C PHE A 1 -11.88 -0.92 3.80
N TRP A 2 -12.98 -0.16 3.68
CA TRP A 2 -13.26 0.69 2.51
C TRP A 2 -12.17 1.70 2.16
N MET A 3 -11.55 2.34 3.16
CA MET A 3 -10.48 3.32 2.93
C MET A 3 -9.23 2.71 2.28
N GLN A 4 -8.90 1.45 2.59
CA GLN A 4 -7.77 0.77 1.94
C GLN A 4 -8.06 0.48 0.48
N LEU A 5 -9.30 0.07 0.16
CA LEU A 5 -9.70 -0.27 -1.20
C LEU A 5 -9.66 0.96 -2.12
N ILE A 6 -10.17 2.10 -1.62
CA ILE A 6 -10.16 3.38 -2.35
C ILE A 6 -8.73 3.85 -2.59
N LEU A 7 -7.87 3.83 -1.55
CA LEU A 7 -6.46 4.18 -1.69
C LEU A 7 -5.73 3.24 -2.67
N ASN A 8 -6.06 1.94 -2.69
CA ASN A 8 -5.46 0.96 -3.60
C ASN A 8 -5.87 1.19 -5.06
N ALA A 9 -7.15 1.50 -5.30
CA ALA A 9 -7.60 1.89 -6.62
C ALA A 9 -6.95 3.21 -7.09
N ALA A 10 -6.87 4.21 -6.20
CA ALA A 10 -6.21 5.48 -6.49
C ALA A 10 -4.73 5.30 -6.85
N TRP A 11 -4.02 4.43 -6.11
CA TRP A 11 -2.61 4.14 -6.38
C TRP A 11 -2.38 3.61 -7.81
N SER A 12 -3.15 2.60 -8.24
CA SER A 12 -3.05 2.07 -9.61
C SER A 12 -3.36 3.13 -10.66
N ILE A 13 -4.36 4.01 -10.42
CA ILE A 13 -4.73 5.08 -11.34
C ILE A 13 -3.62 6.14 -11.43
N ILE A 14 -2.98 6.49 -10.32
CA ILE A 14 -1.94 7.52 -10.30
C ILE A 14 -0.64 6.98 -10.89
N PHE A 15 -0.30 5.72 -10.62
CA PHE A 15 0.89 5.08 -11.16
C PHE A 15 0.78 4.82 -12.66
N PHE A 16 -0.32 4.20 -13.12
CA PHE A 16 -0.50 3.85 -14.54
C PHE A 16 -1.14 4.96 -15.39
N GLY A 17 -2.09 5.71 -14.83
CA GLY A 17 -2.84 6.74 -15.55
C GLY A 17 -2.10 8.07 -15.62
N LEU A 18 -1.64 8.58 -14.47
CA LEU A 18 -0.93 9.86 -14.42
C LEU A 18 0.58 9.75 -14.68
N LYS A 19 1.13 8.54 -14.74
CA LYS A 19 2.58 8.26 -14.90
C LYS A 19 3.46 9.14 -14.02
N ASN A 20 2.96 9.50 -12.83
CA ASN A 20 3.67 10.33 -11.88
C ASN A 20 4.08 9.45 -10.68
N PRO A 21 5.24 8.80 -10.77
CA PRO A 21 5.66 7.84 -9.75
C PRO A 21 5.92 8.54 -8.40
N THR A 22 6.26 9.83 -8.39
CA THR A 22 6.44 10.63 -7.16
C THR A 22 5.14 10.79 -6.38
N LEU A 23 4.03 11.12 -7.05
CA LEU A 23 2.70 11.18 -6.43
C LEU A 23 2.21 9.79 -5.99
N ALA A 24 2.44 8.78 -6.84
CA ALA A 24 2.07 7.40 -6.52
C ALA A 24 2.80 6.87 -5.28
N LEU A 25 4.02 7.35 -5.00
CA LEU A 25 4.79 7.00 -3.80
C LEU A 25 4.15 7.56 -2.52
N VAL A 26 3.64 8.79 -2.56
CA VAL A 26 2.94 9.41 -1.42
C VAL A 26 1.65 8.66 -1.12
N ASP A 27 0.88 8.31 -2.16
CA ASP A 27 -0.34 7.51 -2.00
C ASP A 27 -0.05 6.10 -1.46
N ILE A 28 0.98 5.42 -1.96
CA ILE A 28 1.30 4.07 -1.49
C ILE A 28 1.76 4.08 -0.03
N LEU A 29 2.47 5.12 0.41
CA LEU A 29 2.85 5.30 1.81
C LEU A 29 1.64 5.51 2.71
N ALA A 30 0.68 6.36 2.29
CA ALA A 30 -0.57 6.56 3.02
C ALA A 30 -1.38 5.25 3.12
N LEU A 31 -1.40 4.47 2.05
CA LEU A 31 -2.04 3.16 1.99
C LEU A 31 -1.34 2.14 2.91
N TRP A 32 -0.01 2.13 2.90
CA TRP A 32 0.82 1.27 3.76
C TRP A 32 0.53 1.56 5.24
N VAL A 33 0.48 2.82 5.65
CA VAL A 33 0.10 3.22 7.02
C VAL A 33 -1.33 2.80 7.36
N GLY A 34 -2.29 2.98 6.44
CA GLY A 34 -3.67 2.55 6.60
C GLY A 34 -3.82 1.03 6.80
N ILE A 35 -3.03 0.24 6.07
CA ILE A 35 -2.95 -1.22 6.23
C ILE A 35 -2.38 -1.56 7.60
N VAL A 36 -1.26 -0.97 8.00
CA VAL A 36 -0.65 -1.23 9.33
C VAL A 36 -1.62 -0.93 10.47
N LEU A 37 -2.32 0.21 10.42
CA LEU A 37 -3.32 0.57 11.43
C LEU A 37 -4.47 -0.44 11.50
N THR A 38 -4.87 -0.99 10.35
CA THR A 38 -5.93 -1.99 10.30
C THR A 38 -5.44 -3.34 10.78
N ILE A 39 -4.21 -3.74 10.43
CA ILE A 39 -3.54 -4.91 10.98
C ILE A 39 -3.47 -4.81 12.50
N LYS A 40 -3.06 -3.66 13.04
CA LYS A 40 -2.94 -3.43 14.49
C LYS A 40 -4.29 -3.46 15.21
N SER A 41 -5.36 -3.00 14.56
CA SER A 41 -6.73 -3.12 15.09
C SER A 41 -7.24 -4.56 15.07
N PHE A 42 -6.99 -5.30 13.98
CA PHE A 42 -7.38 -6.71 13.86
C PHE A 42 -6.54 -7.64 14.73
N SER A 43 -5.26 -7.33 14.97
CA SER A 43 -4.39 -8.13 15.84
C SER A 43 -4.84 -8.11 17.30
N LYS A 44 -5.58 -7.09 17.72
CA LYS A 44 -6.21 -7.01 19.05
C LYS A 44 -7.41 -7.94 19.20
N ILE A 45 -8.05 -8.35 18.10
CA ILE A 45 -9.32 -9.09 18.12
C ILE A 45 -9.10 -10.57 17.78
N ASN A 46 -8.27 -10.91 16.78
CA ASN A 46 -8.03 -12.30 16.40
C ASN A 46 -6.67 -12.51 15.69
N LYS A 47 -5.80 -13.34 16.28
CA LYS A 47 -4.45 -13.64 15.74
C LYS A 47 -4.47 -14.35 14.38
N LEU A 48 -5.52 -15.13 14.07
CA LEU A 48 -5.68 -15.78 12.77
C LEU A 48 -5.96 -14.76 11.65
N ALA A 49 -6.74 -13.72 11.92
CA ALA A 49 -7.01 -12.65 10.96
C ALA A 49 -5.75 -11.82 10.66
N ALA A 50 -4.88 -11.63 11.66
CA ALA A 50 -3.58 -10.98 11.47
C ALA A 50 -2.65 -11.80 10.56
N TYR A 51 -2.70 -13.14 10.61
CA TYR A 51 -1.91 -14.01 9.76
C TYR A 51 -2.30 -13.92 8.28
N LEU A 52 -3.58 -13.73 7.97
CA LEU A 52 -4.04 -13.48 6.59
C LEU A 52 -3.58 -12.12 6.02
N LEU A 53 -3.27 -11.15 6.89
CA LEU A 53 -2.82 -9.83 6.46
C LEU A 53 -1.30 -9.74 6.23
N TYR A 54 -0.53 -10.70 6.75
CA TYR A 54 0.92 -10.79 6.51
C TYR A 54 1.31 -10.85 5.02
N PRO A 55 0.71 -11.72 4.17
CA PRO A 55 1.00 -11.73 2.74
C PRO A 55 0.57 -10.43 2.05
N TYR A 56 -0.52 -9.80 2.51
CA TYR A 56 -0.96 -8.51 1.98
C TYR A 56 0.05 -7.39 2.30
N PHE A 57 0.59 -7.39 3.52
CA PHE A 57 1.63 -6.46 3.93
C PHE A 57 2.94 -6.65 3.14
N ALA A 58 3.34 -7.90 2.89
CA ALA A 58 4.49 -8.21 2.06
C ALA A 58 4.29 -7.68 0.62
N TRP A 59 3.10 -7.86 0.05
CA TRP A 59 2.75 -7.32 -1.27
C TRP A 59 2.83 -5.80 -1.32
N VAL A 60 2.24 -5.08 -0.35
CA VAL A 60 2.29 -3.60 -0.36
C VAL A 60 3.72 -3.11 -0.17
N THR A 61 4.52 -3.77 0.66
CA THR A 61 5.94 -3.43 0.82
C THR A 61 6.71 -3.62 -0.49
N PHE A 62 6.44 -4.70 -1.24
CA PHE A 62 7.01 -4.92 -2.56
C PHE A 62 6.58 -3.84 -3.56
N ALA A 63 5.30 -3.47 -3.57
CA ALA A 63 4.77 -2.41 -4.43
C ALA A 63 5.41 -1.04 -4.10
N THR A 64 5.67 -0.76 -2.82
CA THR A 64 6.36 0.47 -2.41
C THR A 64 7.78 0.50 -2.95
N ILE A 65 8.53 -0.59 -2.83
CA ILE A 65 9.90 -0.71 -3.34
C ILE A 65 9.91 -0.57 -4.87
N LEU A 66 8.97 -1.20 -5.57
CA LEU A 66 8.84 -1.10 -7.02
C LEU A 66 8.61 0.36 -7.45
N ASN A 67 7.73 1.07 -6.75
CA ASN A 67 7.45 2.48 -7.03
C ASN A 67 8.67 3.38 -6.77
N LEU A 68 9.36 3.14 -5.64
CA LEU A 68 10.61 3.80 -5.29
C LEU A 68 11.70 3.58 -6.36
N ALA A 69 11.82 2.34 -6.85
CA ALA A 69 12.75 2.00 -7.92
C ALA A 69 12.39 2.73 -9.23
N VAL A 70 11.11 2.83 -9.58
CA VAL A 70 10.65 3.57 -10.76
C VAL A 70 10.91 5.08 -10.62
N VAL A 71 10.72 5.67 -9.44
CA VAL A 71 11.12 7.08 -9.20
C VAL A 71 12.63 7.24 -9.39
N LEU A 72 13.44 6.38 -8.78
CA LEU A 72 14.90 6.46 -8.85
C LEU A 72 15.45 6.25 -10.27
N LEU A 73 14.86 5.34 -11.05
CA LEU A 73 15.27 5.06 -12.43
C LEU A 73 14.77 6.10 -13.44
N ASN A 74 13.71 6.84 -13.11
CA ASN A 74 13.16 7.90 -13.95
C ASN A 74 13.55 9.31 -13.47
N SER A 75 14.56 9.39 -12.58
CA SER A 75 15.21 10.62 -12.11
C SER A 75 16.40 10.98 -13.01
#